data_AF-E0SRJ1-F1
#
_entry.id   AF-E0SRJ1-F1
#
_cell.length_a   1.000
_cell.length_b   1.000
_cell.length_c   1.000
_cell.angle_alpha   90.00
_cell.angle_beta   90.00
_cell.angle_gamma   90.00
#
_symmetry.space_group_name_H-M   'P 1'
#
loop_
_entity.id
_entity.type
_entity.pdbx_description
1 polymer ?
#
loop_
_entity_poly.entity_id
_entity_poly.type
_entity_poly.pdbx_seq_one_letter_code
_entity_poly.pdbx_strand_id
1 'polypeptide(L)' 'MNRVIITMIIVLLISSIVFLGISTWLLYIEKPLQALLSLVIGIILLSASLSLAREYSMESSR' A
#
# COMPACT_ATOMS: atom_id res chain seq x y z
N MET A 1 -15.65 -7.88 -13.74
CA MET A 1 -14.18 -7.88 -13.54
C MET A 1 -13.70 -6.58 -12.89
N ASN A 2 -14.08 -5.40 -13.41
CA ASN A 2 -13.63 -4.09 -12.90
C ASN A 2 -13.85 -3.84 -11.40
N ARG A 3 -14.97 -4.29 -10.83
CA ARG A 3 -15.25 -4.11 -9.38
C ARG A 3 -14.21 -4.82 -8.50
N VAL A 4 -13.72 -5.99 -8.92
CA VAL A 4 -12.73 -6.77 -8.16
C VAL A 4 -11.39 -6.04 -8.13
N ILE A 5 -10.97 -5.48 -9.26
CA ILE A 5 -9.70 -4.74 -9.39
C ILE A 5 -9.74 -3.46 -8.52
N ILE A 6 -10.85 -2.72 -8.56
CA ILE A 6 -11.03 -1.53 -7.72
C ILE A 6 -11.00 -1.91 -6.23
N THR A 7 -11.67 -2.98 -5.83
CA THR A 7 -11.62 -3.47 -4.45
C THR A 7 -10.21 -3.86 -4.04
N MET A 8 -9.45 -4.54 -4.90
CA MET A 8 -8.05 -4.88 -4.63
C MET A 8 -7.20 -3.62 -4.42
N ILE A 9 -7.29 -2.62 -5.29
CA ILE A 9 -6.55 -1.35 -5.17
C ILE A 9 -6.86 -0.68 -3.83
N ILE A 10 -8.15 -0.62 -3.44
CA ILE A 10 -8.57 -0.03 -2.16
C ILE A 10 -8.00 -0.80 -0.97
N VAL A 11 -8.05 -2.13 -1.00
CA VAL A 11 -7.52 -2.98 0.08
C VAL A 11 -6.00 -2.80 0.22
N LEU A 12 -5.28 -2.74 -0.91
CA LEU A 12 -3.83 -2.47 -0.94
C LEU A 12 -3.51 -1.09 -0.37
N LEU A 13 -4.28 -0.06 -0.73
CA LEU A 13 -4.11 1.30 -0.20
C LEU A 13 -4.35 1.36 1.31
N ILE A 14 -5.45 0.79 1.79
CA ILE A 14 -5.76 0.76 3.23
C ILE A 14 -4.66 0.03 4.00
N SER A 15 -4.22 -1.12 3.49
CA SER A 15 -3.15 -1.90 4.11
C SER A 15 -1.84 -1.09 4.15
N SER A 16 -1.49 -0.40 3.07
CA SER A 16 -0.31 0.47 3.02
C SER A 16 -0.37 1.56 4.10
N ILE A 17 -1.50 2.26 4.23
CA ILE A 17 -1.69 3.31 5.24
C ILE A 17 -1.54 2.75 6.66
N VAL A 18 -2.09 1.56 6.93
CA VAL A 18 -1.95 0.88 8.22
C VAL A 18 -0.48 0.57 8.52
N PHE A 19 0.27 -0.01 7.57
CA PHE A 19 1.69 -0.30 7.74
C PHE A 19 2.56 0.95 7.91
N LEU A 20 2.23 2.05 7.24
CA LEU A 20 2.87 3.35 7.44
C LEU A 20 2.59 3.90 8.84
N GLY A 21 1.35 3.82 9.32
CA GLY A 21 0.98 4.23 10.68
C GLY A 21 1.67 3.38 11.76
N ILE A 22 1.71 2.06 11.56
CA ILE A 22 2.46 1.15 12.44
C ILE A 22 3.95 1.49 12.42
N SER A 23 4.51 1.84 11.26
CA SER A 23 5.91 2.27 11.16
C SER A 23 6.18 3.51 12.01
N THR A 24 5.33 4.54 11.92
CA THR A 24 5.46 5.75 12.76
C THR A 24 5.31 5.43 14.25
N TRP A 25 4.36 4.55 14.60
CA TRP A 25 4.17 4.12 15.99
C TRP A 25 5.39 3.34 16.53
N LEU A 26 5.96 2.43 15.73
CA LEU A 26 7.16 1.67 16.08
C LEU A 26 8.38 2.58 16.24
N LEU A 27 8.47 3.64 15.45
CA LEU A 27 9.49 4.66 15.58
C LEU A 27 9.34 5.41 16.91
N TYR A 28 8.10 5.73 17.30
CA TYR A 28 7.78 6.41 18.56
C TYR A 28 8.16 5.58 19.79
N ILE A 29 7.99 4.26 19.75
CA ILE A 29 8.40 3.35 20.83
C ILE A 29 9.86 2.88 20.72
N GLU A 30 10.70 3.60 19.99
CA GLU A 30 12.15 3.35 19.85
C GLU A 30 12.50 1.97 19.29
N LYS A 31 11.66 1.40 18.42
CA LYS A 31 11.93 0.13 17.72
C LYS A 31 12.24 0.36 16.24
N PRO A 32 13.40 0.94 15.90
CA PRO A 32 13.71 1.42 14.55
C PRO A 32 13.77 0.29 13.51
N LEU A 33 14.25 -0.89 13.89
CA LEU A 33 14.34 -2.03 12.98
C LEU A 33 12.94 -2.51 12.53
N GLN A 34 12.01 -2.59 13.47
CA GLN A 34 10.63 -3.00 13.20
C GLN A 34 9.88 -1.90 12.44
N ALA A 35 10.13 -0.64 12.79
CA ALA A 35 9.61 0.52 12.07
C ALA A 35 10.04 0.50 10.60
N LEU A 36 11.33 0.22 10.33
CA LEU A 36 11.88 0.12 8.98
C LEU A 36 11.23 -1.02 8.17
N LEU A 37 11.07 -2.20 8.77
CA LEU A 37 10.38 -3.32 8.12
C LEU A 37 8.94 -2.95 7.76
N SER A 38 8.21 -2.34 8.70
CA SER A 38 6.83 -1.87 8.47
C SER A 38 6.77 -0.80 7.38
N LEU A 39 7.75 0.10 7.33
CA LEU A 39 7.87 1.14 6.30
C LEU A 39 8.05 0.51 4.91
N VAL A 40 8.99 -0.44 4.79
CA VAL A 40 9.27 -1.13 3.52
C VAL A 40 8.04 -1.85 3.01
N ILE A 41 7.32 -2.57 3.89
CA ILE A 41 6.06 -3.23 3.53
C ILE A 41 5.02 -2.19 3.06
N GLY A 42 4.86 -1.09 3.80
CA GLY A 42 3.95 0.00 3.44
C GLY A 42 4.24 0.58 2.05
N ILE A 43 5.52 0.82 1.72
CA ILE A 43 5.96 1.35 0.42
C ILE A 43 5.74 0.33 -0.71
N ILE A 44 6.01 -0.96 -0.48
CA ILE A 44 5.77 -2.03 -1.46
C ILE A 44 4.27 -2.11 -1.80
N LEU A 45 3.41 -2.11 -0.78
CA LEU A 45 1.96 -2.12 -0.97
C LEU A 45 1.47 -0.88 -1.72
N LEU A 46 2.01 0.30 -1.39
CA LEU A 46 1.70 1.55 -2.08
C LEU A 46 2.08 1.46 -3.56
N SER A 47 3.29 0.98 -3.84
CA SER A 47 3.82 0.84 -5.20
C SER A 47 3.01 -0.15 -6.02
N ALA A 48 2.66 -1.30 -5.43
CA ALA A 48 1.79 -2.29 -6.06
C ALA A 48 0.39 -1.72 -6.34
N SER A 49 -0.19 -0.98 -5.39
CA SER A 49 -1.48 -0.31 -5.57
C SER A 49 -1.46 0.68 -6.73
N LEU A 50 -0.37 1.44 -6.87
CA LEU A 50 -0.20 2.44 -7.91
C LEU A 50 0.03 1.81 -9.29
N SER A 51 0.75 0.70 -9.34
CA SER A 51 0.95 -0.08 -10.57
C SER A 51 -0.38 -0.63 -11.09
N LEU A 52 -1.16 -1.28 -10.23
CA LEU A 52 -2.49 -1.80 -10.55
C LEU A 52 -3.46 -0.69 -10.98
N ALA A 53 -3.41 0.46 -10.32
CA ALA A 53 -4.24 1.61 -10.68
C ALA A 53 -3.90 2.16 -12.08
N ARG A 54 -2.61 2.21 -12.45
CA ARG A 54 -2.18 2.63 -13.80
C ARG A 54 -2.63 1.65 -14.86
N GLU A 55 -2.42 0.35 -14.63
CA GLU A 55 -2.78 -0.69 -15.57
C GLU A 55 -4.29 -0.70 -15.85
N TYR A 56 -5.10 -0.59 -14.79
CA TYR A 56 -6.55 -0.45 -14.93
C TYR A 56 -6.97 0.81 -15.70
N SER A 57 -6.28 1.93 -15.51
CA SER A 57 -6.56 3.18 -16.25
C SER A 57 -6.26 3.07 -17.74
N MET A 58 -5.22 2.30 -18.12
CA MET A 58 -4.87 2.06 -19.52
C MET A 58 -5.84 1.07 -20.18
N GLU A 59 -6.21 0.00 -19.46
CA GLU A 59 -7.22 -0.98 -19.91
C GLU A 59 -8.58 -0.30 -20.16
N SER A 60 -9.00 0.61 -19.27
CA SER A 60 -10.27 1.33 -19.38
C SER A 60 -10.32 2.36 -20.51
N SER A 61 -9.20 2.67 -21.16
CA SER A 61 -9.12 3.64 -22.28
C SER A 61 -9.10 2.98 -23.67
N ARG A 62 -9.16 1.64 -23.74
CA ARG A 62 -9.30 0.84 -24.96
C ARG A 62 -10.73 0.36 -25.14
#